data_AF-A0A7X7D013-F1
#
_entry.id   AF-A0A7X7D013-F1
#
_cell.length_a   1.000
_cell.length_b   1.000
_cell.length_c   1.000
_cell.angle_alpha   90.00
_cell.angle_beta   90.00
_cell.angle_gamma   90.00
#
_symmetry.space_group_name_H-M   'P 1'
#
loop_
_entity.id
_entity.type
_entity.pdbx_description
1 polymer ?
#
loop_
_entity_poly.entity_id
_entity_poly.type
_entity_poly.pdbx_seq_one_letter_code
_entity_poly.pdbx_strand_id
1 'polypeptide(L)'
;MRTFLFWTIAVIITIAAAMYQRMTGPTYPLRATVTVGGTDYSFALKRSQTNTHPCLIKLEVPRDYSGTLQYRRFRVNEEWTAVEMKHDGTVLAGGLPSQPAAGKLEYYILLRDPSGAEIAVMKEKPVVIRFKGNVPAVIMIPHILIMFFAMLLSNLAGITAAAGSDKQRRYGQLALWLLLAGGMVLGPLVQKYAFGDLWTGIPFGWDLTDNKTLIAGIFWIAAVVMNHRRQRPVYTIVAAVILLLVYSIPHSLFGSELDYATGVVTQG
;
A
#
# COMPACT_ATOMS: atom_id res chain seq x y z
N MET A 1 -36.07 1.18 -7.92
CA MET A 1 -35.56 1.95 -6.75
C MET A 1 -34.62 1.15 -5.85
N ARG A 2 -35.03 -0.01 -5.29
CA ARG A 2 -34.17 -0.83 -4.40
C ARG A 2 -32.83 -1.25 -5.01
N THR A 3 -32.81 -1.69 -6.28
CA THR A 3 -31.56 -2.08 -6.96
C THR A 3 -30.57 -0.92 -7.07
N PHE A 4 -31.05 0.27 -7.45
CA PHE A 4 -30.20 1.47 -7.55
C PHE A 4 -29.61 1.82 -6.19
N LEU A 5 -30.42 1.81 -5.13
CA LEU A 5 -29.95 2.05 -3.76
C LEU A 5 -28.85 1.07 -3.34
N PHE A 6 -29.00 -0.23 -3.61
CA PHE A 6 -27.97 -1.23 -3.27
C PHE A 6 -26.65 -0.98 -3.98
N TRP A 7 -26.70 -0.62 -5.27
CA TRP A 7 -25.51 -0.23 -6.03
C TRP A 7 -24.85 1.02 -5.46
N THR A 8 -25.64 2.06 -5.16
CA THR A 8 -25.12 3.30 -4.56
C THR A 8 -24.41 3.03 -3.24
N ILE A 9 -25.02 2.25 -2.35
CA ILE A 9 -24.40 1.90 -1.06
C ILE A 9 -23.13 1.07 -1.27
N ALA A 10 -23.17 0.06 -2.16
CA ALA A 10 -21.99 -0.76 -2.45
C ALA A 10 -20.83 0.09 -3.00
N VAL A 11 -21.11 1.04 -3.89
CA VAL A 11 -20.11 1.97 -4.43
C VAL A 11 -19.53 2.86 -3.34
N ILE A 12 -20.37 3.45 -2.47
CA ILE A 12 -19.90 4.30 -1.36
C ILE A 12 -18.98 3.51 -0.42
N ILE A 13 -19.37 2.30 -0.01
CA ILE A 13 -18.54 1.44 0.87
C ILE A 13 -17.20 1.11 0.19
N THR A 14 -17.25 0.75 -1.10
CA THR A 14 -16.04 0.37 -1.86
C THR A 14 -15.09 1.56 -2.02
N ILE A 15 -15.60 2.76 -2.33
CA ILE A 15 -14.79 3.98 -2.44
C ILE A 15 -14.20 4.34 -1.08
N ALA A 16 -14.99 4.30 0.00
CA ALA A 16 -14.51 4.60 1.35
C ALA A 16 -13.38 3.63 1.76
N ALA A 17 -13.55 2.33 1.52
CA ALA A 17 -12.52 1.33 1.78
C ALA A 17 -11.26 1.57 0.94
N ALA A 18 -11.39 1.85 -0.36
CA ALA A 18 -10.27 2.14 -1.23
C ALA A 18 -9.50 3.41 -0.82
N MET A 19 -10.20 4.46 -0.40
CA MET A 19 -9.59 5.68 0.15
C MET A 19 -8.82 5.37 1.44
N TYR A 20 -9.42 4.62 2.36
CA TYR A 20 -8.76 4.20 3.60
C TYR A 20 -7.49 3.38 3.33
N GLN A 21 -7.55 2.41 2.41
CA GLN A 21 -6.41 1.62 1.98
C GLN A 21 -5.29 2.49 1.40
N ARG A 22 -5.64 3.45 0.55
CA ARG A 22 -4.66 4.37 -0.04
C ARG A 22 -3.97 5.23 1.00
N MET A 23 -4.70 5.71 2.00
CA MET A 23 -4.16 6.57 3.06
C MET A 23 -3.29 5.81 4.07
N THR A 24 -3.61 4.54 4.34
CA THR A 24 -2.86 3.68 5.27
C THR A 24 -1.73 2.90 4.58
N GLY A 25 -1.70 2.93 3.24
CA GLY A 25 -0.72 2.23 2.43
C GLY A 25 0.70 2.77 2.56
N PRO A 26 1.72 1.94 2.24
CA PRO A 26 3.14 2.31 2.36
C PRO A 26 3.57 3.35 1.32
N THR A 27 2.75 3.61 0.31
CA THR A 27 2.99 4.61 -0.73
C THR A 27 2.46 5.99 -0.36
N TYR A 28 1.65 6.11 0.70
CA TYR A 28 1.11 7.40 1.13
C TYR A 28 2.23 8.25 1.76
N PRO A 29 2.52 9.46 1.27
CA PRO A 29 3.60 10.28 1.82
C PRO A 29 3.38 10.61 3.29
N LEU A 30 4.46 10.62 4.07
CA LEU A 30 4.42 11.13 5.43
C LEU A 30 4.36 12.66 5.39
N ARG A 31 3.39 13.25 6.07
CA ARG A 31 3.30 14.70 6.21
C ARG A 31 4.07 15.14 7.44
N ALA A 32 4.98 16.08 7.25
CA ALA A 32 5.73 16.73 8.33
C ALA A 32 5.50 18.23 8.24
N THR A 33 5.32 18.89 9.38
CA THR A 33 5.23 20.36 9.44
C THR A 33 6.34 20.86 10.34
N VAL A 34 7.03 21.90 9.89
CA VAL A 34 8.15 22.50 10.60
C VAL A 34 8.02 24.02 10.54
N THR A 35 8.15 24.66 11.70
CA THR A 35 8.13 26.12 11.81
C THR A 35 9.55 26.67 11.72
N VAL A 36 9.81 27.54 10.75
CA VAL A 36 11.11 28.22 10.59
C VAL A 36 10.89 29.71 10.41
N GLY A 37 11.57 30.54 11.22
CA GLY A 37 11.39 31.99 11.16
C GLY A 37 9.94 32.45 11.34
N GLY A 38 9.13 31.70 12.11
CA GLY A 38 7.70 31.97 12.31
C GLY A 38 6.78 31.55 11.15
N THR A 39 7.31 30.91 10.11
CA THR A 39 6.53 30.37 8.97
C THR A 39 6.47 28.85 9.04
N ASP A 40 5.28 28.29 8.87
CA ASP A 40 5.08 26.85 8.83
C ASP A 40 5.27 26.30 7.41
N TYR A 41 6.17 25.33 7.27
CA TYR A 41 6.39 24.60 6.03
C TYR A 41 5.86 23.18 6.18
N SER A 42 5.02 22.74 5.25
CA SER A 42 4.50 21.36 5.21
C SER A 42 5.16 20.57 4.09
N PHE A 43 5.75 19.43 4.44
CA PHE A 43 6.48 18.56 3.54
C PHE A 43 5.75 17.23 3.32
N ALA A 44 5.81 16.72 2.09
CA ALA A 44 5.34 15.39 1.72
C ALA A 44 6.52 14.44 1.50
N LEU A 45 6.90 13.71 2.55
CA LEU A 45 8.07 12.85 2.56
C LEU A 45 7.71 11.46 1.99
N LYS A 46 8.45 11.04 0.95
CA LYS A 46 8.18 9.77 0.24
C LYS A 46 8.49 8.55 1.11
N ARG A 47 7.64 7.54 1.02
CA ARG A 47 7.78 6.25 1.73
C ARG A 47 7.90 5.04 0.81
N SER A 48 7.82 5.25 -0.51
CA SER A 48 8.06 4.20 -1.50
C SER A 48 8.66 4.77 -2.77
N GLN A 49 9.51 3.97 -3.43
CA GLN A 49 10.15 4.30 -4.70
C GLN A 49 10.42 3.03 -5.52
N THR A 50 10.46 3.16 -6.86
CA THR A 50 10.94 2.09 -7.75
C THR A 50 12.46 2.02 -7.76
N ASN A 51 13.02 0.81 -7.80
CA ASN A 51 14.48 0.57 -7.75
C ASN A 51 15.26 0.95 -9.02
N THR A 52 14.61 1.59 -10.01
CA THR A 52 15.23 1.95 -11.29
C THR A 52 16.07 3.22 -11.21
N HIS A 53 15.78 4.14 -10.28
CA HIS A 53 16.46 5.43 -10.15
C HIS A 53 16.53 5.87 -8.68
N PRO A 54 17.48 6.76 -8.32
CA PRO A 54 17.52 7.38 -7.00
C PRO A 54 16.19 8.03 -6.61
N CYS A 55 15.85 7.97 -5.32
CA CYS A 55 14.65 8.63 -4.80
C CYS A 55 14.95 10.09 -4.49
N LEU A 56 14.43 11.02 -5.29
CA LEU A 56 14.50 12.44 -4.96
C LEU A 56 13.46 12.79 -3.88
N ILE A 57 13.96 13.25 -2.74
CA ILE A 57 13.22 13.91 -1.66
C ILE A 57 13.24 15.41 -1.92
N LYS A 58 12.07 16.03 -1.97
CA LYS A 58 11.86 17.41 -2.39
C LYS A 58 11.18 18.21 -1.29
N LEU A 59 11.70 19.38 -0.98
CA LEU A 59 11.13 20.34 -0.03
C LEU A 59 10.94 21.66 -0.78
N GLU A 60 9.73 22.22 -0.71
CA GLU A 60 9.44 23.56 -1.22
C GLU A 60 9.77 24.56 -0.13
N VAL A 61 10.89 25.26 -0.29
CA VAL A 61 11.44 26.24 0.66
C VAL A 61 12.06 27.40 -0.11
N PRO A 62 12.23 28.59 0.50
CA PRO A 62 12.90 29.71 -0.16
C PRO A 62 14.35 29.40 -0.52
N ARG A 63 14.85 30.03 -1.59
CA ARG A 63 16.19 29.80 -2.18
C ARG A 63 17.36 29.84 -1.19
N ASP A 64 17.24 30.66 -0.16
CA ASP A 64 18.32 30.93 0.79
C ASP A 64 18.46 29.82 1.85
N TYR A 65 17.59 28.81 1.81
CA TYR A 65 17.68 27.63 2.64
C TYR A 65 18.64 26.62 2.03
N SER A 66 19.38 25.93 2.90
CA SER A 66 20.19 24.78 2.53
C SER A 66 19.75 23.56 3.32
N GLY A 67 20.17 22.36 2.90
CA GLY A 67 19.84 21.18 3.68
C GLY A 67 20.71 19.99 3.36
N THR A 68 20.72 19.08 4.32
CA THR A 68 21.41 17.81 4.25
C THR A 68 20.41 16.70 4.51
N LEU A 69 20.36 15.75 3.58
CA LEU A 69 19.59 14.52 3.72
C LEU A 69 20.46 13.49 4.43
N GLN A 70 20.01 13.02 5.58
CA GLN A 70 20.70 12.00 6.37
C GLN A 70 19.98 10.68 6.17
N TYR A 71 20.70 9.64 5.74
CA TYR A 71 20.09 8.31 5.54
C TYR A 71 21.00 7.18 5.99
N ARG A 72 20.40 6.03 6.27
CA ARG A 72 21.10 4.75 6.43
C ARG A 72 20.17 3.59 6.11
N ARG A 73 20.72 2.38 6.07
CA ARG A 73 19.93 1.16 5.88
C ARG A 73 19.04 0.91 7.09
N PHE A 74 17.77 0.59 6.85
CA PHE A 74 16.80 0.34 7.92
C PHE A 74 17.21 -0.88 8.75
N ARG A 75 17.18 -0.75 10.08
CA ARG A 75 17.56 -1.81 11.04
C ARG A 75 18.98 -2.36 10.90
N VAL A 76 19.87 -1.61 10.24
CA VAL A 76 21.31 -1.90 10.23
C VAL A 76 22.01 -0.89 11.14
N ASN A 77 22.92 -1.37 11.99
CA ASN A 77 23.67 -0.49 12.88
C ASN A 77 24.81 0.20 12.11
N GLU A 78 24.44 1.25 11.38
CA GLU A 78 25.35 2.07 10.57
C GLU A 78 25.29 3.53 10.99
N GLU A 79 26.40 4.23 10.74
CA GLU A 79 26.43 5.69 10.82
C GLU A 79 25.56 6.31 9.72
N TRP A 80 25.04 7.50 10.01
CA TRP A 80 24.24 8.26 9.05
C TRP A 80 25.12 8.77 7.92
N THR A 81 24.70 8.50 6.70
CA THR A 81 25.33 9.06 5.50
C THR A 81 24.66 10.37 5.15
N ALA A 82 25.46 11.44 5.06
CA ALA A 82 25.02 12.76 4.68
C ALA A 82 25.04 12.95 3.16
N VAL A 83 23.97 13.50 2.60
CA VAL A 83 23.86 13.91 1.19
C VAL A 83 23.44 15.36 1.14
N GLU A 84 24.29 16.21 0.58
CA GLU A 84 23.96 17.61 0.35
C GLU A 84 22.78 17.73 -0.63
N MET A 85 21.79 18.54 -0.26
CA MET A 85 20.63 18.80 -1.10
C MET A 85 20.92 19.99 -2.02
N LYS A 86 20.48 19.89 -3.27
CA LYS A 86 20.64 20.94 -4.27
C LYS A 86 19.37 21.76 -4.39
N HIS A 87 19.51 23.08 -4.37
CA HIS A 87 18.39 24.00 -4.53
C HIS A 87 18.33 24.55 -5.96
N ASP A 88 17.15 24.50 -6.59
CA ASP A 88 16.93 25.06 -7.94
C ASP A 88 16.31 26.47 -7.96
N GLY A 89 16.23 27.13 -6.80
CA GLY A 89 15.51 28.39 -6.58
C GLY A 89 14.10 28.25 -6.00
N THR A 90 13.44 27.09 -6.16
CA THR A 90 12.09 26.84 -5.62
C THR A 90 12.00 25.57 -4.76
N VAL A 91 12.77 24.56 -5.14
CA VAL A 91 12.79 23.26 -4.50
C VAL A 91 14.21 22.94 -4.06
N LEU A 92 14.32 22.47 -2.82
CA LEU A 92 15.52 21.85 -2.27
C LEU A 92 15.37 20.32 -2.42
N ALA A 93 16.29 19.69 -3.14
CA ALA A 93 16.20 18.27 -3.50
C ALA A 93 17.45 17.47 -3.12
N GLY A 94 17.25 16.33 -2.46
CA GLY A 94 18.29 15.37 -2.10
C GLY A 94 17.96 13.99 -2.63
N GLY A 95 18.97 13.25 -3.09
CA GLY A 95 18.80 11.90 -3.65
C GLY A 95 19.15 10.82 -2.64
N LEU A 96 18.20 9.93 -2.35
CA LEU A 96 18.51 8.65 -1.71
C LEU A 96 18.98 7.65 -2.78
N PRO A 97 20.04 6.87 -2.52
CA PRO A 97 20.49 5.86 -3.45
C PRO A 97 19.40 4.80 -3.66
N SER A 98 19.28 4.32 -4.89
CA SER A 98 18.38 3.20 -5.17
C SER A 98 18.79 1.96 -4.37
N GLN A 99 17.81 1.18 -3.92
CA GLN A 99 18.04 -0.09 -3.25
C GLN A 99 17.46 -1.25 -4.07
N PRO A 100 17.95 -2.49 -3.87
CA PRO A 100 17.30 -3.68 -4.39
C PRO A 100 15.83 -3.77 -3.95
N ALA A 101 15.07 -4.65 -4.60
CA ALA A 101 13.68 -4.89 -4.24
C ALA A 101 13.56 -5.31 -2.76
N ALA A 102 12.53 -4.81 -2.07
CA ALA A 102 12.32 -4.96 -0.62
C ALA A 102 13.37 -4.25 0.27
N GLY A 103 14.40 -3.61 -0.30
CA GLY A 103 15.32 -2.76 0.43
C GLY A 103 14.60 -1.59 1.09
N LYS A 104 14.99 -1.27 2.33
CA LYS A 104 14.46 -0.15 3.10
C LYS A 104 15.59 0.77 3.55
N LEU A 105 15.40 2.07 3.37
CA LEU A 105 16.24 3.09 4.00
C LEU A 105 15.41 3.83 5.04
N GLU A 106 16.07 4.32 6.08
CA GLU A 106 15.52 5.36 6.94
C GLU A 106 16.25 6.66 6.70
N TYR A 107 15.52 7.78 6.72
CA TYR A 107 16.10 9.09 6.47
C TYR A 107 15.41 10.19 7.27
N TYR A 108 16.16 11.27 7.51
CA TYR A 108 15.65 12.53 8.03
C TYR A 108 16.37 13.68 7.32
N ILE A 109 15.89 14.91 7.48
CA ILE A 109 16.50 16.08 6.83
C ILE A 109 16.96 17.05 7.90
N LEU A 110 18.15 17.63 7.70
CA LEU A 110 18.62 18.79 8.44
C LEU A 110 18.47 19.98 7.50
N LEU A 111 17.54 20.88 7.82
CA LEU A 111 17.32 22.11 7.09
C LEU A 111 18.08 23.23 7.80
N ARG A 112 18.74 24.11 7.05
CA ARG A 112 19.42 25.27 7.59
C ARG A 112 18.84 26.54 6.98
N ASP A 113 18.48 27.47 7.85
CA ASP A 113 17.94 28.76 7.45
C ASP A 113 19.07 29.75 7.08
N PRO A 114 18.74 30.95 6.55
CA PRO A 114 19.73 31.95 6.19
C PRO A 114 20.53 32.51 7.38
N SER A 115 20.01 32.38 8.61
CA SER A 115 20.72 32.78 9.84
C SER A 115 21.76 31.73 10.28
N GLY A 116 21.74 30.54 9.68
CA GLY A 116 22.59 29.41 10.03
C GLY A 116 21.97 28.47 11.07
N ALA A 117 20.74 28.72 11.52
CA ALA A 117 20.06 27.84 12.47
C ALA A 117 19.66 26.53 11.78
N GLU A 118 19.93 25.41 12.46
CA GLU A 118 19.67 24.06 11.95
C GLU A 118 18.41 23.47 12.57
N ILE A 119 17.56 22.91 11.71
CA ILE A 119 16.25 22.40 12.08
C ILE A 119 16.10 20.99 11.52
N ALA A 120 15.86 20.06 12.44
CA ALA A 120 15.77 18.65 12.10
C ALA A 120 14.32 18.27 11.75
N VAL A 121 14.10 17.82 10.52
CA VAL A 121 12.81 17.34 10.03
C VAL A 121 12.80 15.82 10.15
N MET A 122 11.92 15.28 11.01
CA MET A 122 11.76 13.84 11.26
C MET A 122 12.97 13.12 11.87
N LYS A 123 13.85 13.79 12.63
CA LYS A 123 15.04 13.14 13.23
C LYS A 123 14.69 12.14 14.34
N GLU A 124 13.71 12.45 15.19
CA GLU A 124 13.28 11.55 16.28
C GLU A 124 12.55 10.30 15.78
N LYS A 125 11.84 10.44 14.65
CA LYS A 125 11.11 9.34 13.99
C LYS A 125 11.44 9.37 12.50
N PRO A 126 12.62 8.86 12.09
CA PRO A 126 13.06 8.86 10.71
C PRO A 126 12.02 8.24 9.77
N VAL A 127 11.94 8.78 8.57
CA VAL A 127 11.04 8.28 7.54
C VAL A 127 11.61 7.00 6.95
N VAL A 128 10.85 5.92 7.03
CA VAL A 128 11.20 4.65 6.39
C VAL A 128 10.65 4.64 4.97
N ILE A 129 11.53 4.47 3.99
CA ILE A 129 11.21 4.32 2.57
C ILE A 129 11.51 2.90 2.10
N ARG A 130 10.56 2.27 1.41
CA ARG A 130 10.71 0.93 0.80
C ARG A 130 10.88 1.01 -0.71
N PHE A 131 11.87 0.31 -1.23
CA PHE A 131 12.13 0.15 -2.65
C PHE A 131 11.45 -1.11 -3.19
N LYS A 132 10.91 -1.00 -4.40
CA LYS A 132 10.27 -2.11 -5.12
C LYS A 132 10.71 -2.16 -6.57
N GLY A 133 10.64 -3.33 -7.17
CA GLY A 133 10.80 -3.49 -8.62
C GLY A 133 9.76 -2.70 -9.42
N ASN A 134 10.08 -2.44 -10.68
CA ASN A 134 9.14 -1.83 -11.61
C ASN A 134 8.09 -2.85 -12.04
N VAL A 135 6.83 -2.61 -11.68
CA VAL A 135 5.71 -3.46 -12.09
C VAL A 135 5.11 -2.93 -13.38
N PRO A 136 5.07 -3.72 -14.48
CA PRO A 136 4.50 -3.26 -15.74
C PRO A 136 3.06 -2.77 -15.57
N ALA A 137 2.75 -1.62 -16.17
CA ALA A 137 1.41 -1.01 -16.08
C ALA A 137 0.31 -1.94 -16.63
N VAL A 138 0.63 -2.74 -17.66
CA VAL A 138 -0.26 -3.76 -18.24
C VAL A 138 -0.64 -4.87 -17.26
N ILE A 139 0.08 -5.04 -16.16
CA ILE A 139 -0.26 -5.99 -15.08
C ILE A 139 -0.88 -5.25 -13.90
N MET A 140 -0.27 -4.13 -13.48
CA MET A 140 -0.70 -3.36 -12.32
C MET A 140 -2.10 -2.75 -12.52
N ILE A 141 -2.40 -2.17 -13.68
CA ILE A 141 -3.69 -1.52 -13.94
C ILE A 141 -4.83 -2.56 -13.94
N PRO A 142 -4.75 -3.68 -14.70
CA PRO A 142 -5.78 -4.71 -14.64
C PRO A 142 -5.94 -5.31 -13.24
N HIS A 143 -4.84 -5.55 -12.51
CA HIS A 143 -4.91 -6.05 -11.13
C HIS A 143 -5.75 -5.14 -10.24
N ILE A 144 -5.44 -3.84 -10.20
CA ILE A 144 -6.15 -2.87 -9.35
C ILE A 144 -7.63 -2.80 -9.73
N LEU A 145 -7.95 -2.73 -11.03
CA LEU A 145 -9.33 -2.66 -11.51
C LEU A 145 -10.12 -3.91 -11.12
N ILE A 146 -9.56 -5.10 -11.35
CA ILE A 146 -10.21 -6.37 -11.02
C ILE A 146 -10.43 -6.48 -9.51
N MET A 147 -9.46 -6.09 -8.69
CA MET A 147 -9.60 -6.11 -7.23
C MET A 147 -10.68 -5.14 -6.73
N PHE A 148 -10.78 -3.95 -7.34
CA PHE A 148 -11.83 -2.99 -7.02
C PHE A 148 -13.22 -3.52 -7.39
N PHE A 149 -13.36 -4.10 -8.58
CA PHE A 149 -14.64 -4.71 -9.00
C PHE A 149 -15.00 -5.96 -8.19
N ALA A 150 -14.02 -6.77 -7.78
CA ALA A 150 -14.24 -7.90 -6.87
C ALA A 150 -14.85 -7.44 -5.54
N MET A 151 -14.27 -6.38 -4.94
CA MET A 151 -14.81 -5.78 -3.71
C MET A 151 -16.22 -5.18 -3.93
N LEU A 152 -16.43 -4.43 -5.01
CA LEU A 152 -17.73 -3.84 -5.32
C LEU A 152 -18.82 -4.90 -5.42
N LEU A 153 -18.56 -5.98 -6.17
CA LEU A 153 -19.50 -7.08 -6.34
C LEU A 153 -19.68 -7.88 -5.05
N SER A 154 -18.64 -8.02 -4.24
CA SER A 154 -18.72 -8.61 -2.89
C SER A 154 -19.65 -7.81 -1.99
N ASN A 155 -19.48 -6.48 -1.91
CA ASN A 155 -20.35 -5.59 -1.14
C ASN A 155 -21.80 -5.66 -1.64
N LEU A 156 -21.99 -5.64 -2.96
CA LEU A 156 -23.31 -5.77 -3.56
C LEU A 156 -23.95 -7.14 -3.25
N ALA A 157 -23.18 -8.23 -3.31
CA ALA A 157 -23.63 -9.57 -2.95
C ALA A 157 -24.04 -9.65 -1.47
N GLY A 158 -23.26 -9.06 -0.56
CA GLY A 158 -23.58 -8.99 0.87
C GLY A 158 -24.86 -8.21 1.15
N ILE A 159 -25.00 -7.00 0.58
CA ILE A 159 -26.19 -6.15 0.73
C ILE A 159 -27.43 -6.85 0.17
N THR A 160 -27.32 -7.45 -1.01
CA THR A 160 -28.45 -8.16 -1.64
C THR A 160 -28.81 -9.44 -0.90
N ALA A 161 -27.85 -10.14 -0.32
CA ALA A 161 -28.10 -11.28 0.55
C ALA A 161 -28.83 -10.86 1.83
N ALA A 162 -28.43 -9.76 2.47
CA ALA A 162 -29.09 -9.21 3.65
C ALA A 162 -30.53 -8.74 3.35
N ALA A 163 -30.77 -8.26 2.13
CA ALA A 163 -32.10 -7.89 1.65
C ALA A 163 -32.96 -9.08 1.16
N GLY A 164 -32.47 -10.33 1.29
CA GLY A 164 -33.20 -11.52 0.87
C GLY A 164 -33.34 -11.68 -0.65
N SER A 165 -32.46 -11.06 -1.45
CA SER A 165 -32.54 -11.12 -2.91
C SER A 165 -31.71 -12.27 -3.49
N ASP A 166 -32.33 -13.06 -4.37
CA ASP A 166 -31.69 -14.15 -5.12
C ASP A 166 -30.48 -13.73 -5.97
N LYS A 167 -30.41 -12.44 -6.33
CA LYS A 167 -29.31 -11.88 -7.13
C LYS A 167 -27.95 -11.98 -6.42
N GLN A 168 -27.95 -12.15 -5.09
CA GLN A 168 -26.73 -12.33 -4.30
C GLN A 168 -25.83 -13.44 -4.84
N ARG A 169 -26.41 -14.54 -5.37
CA ARG A 169 -25.64 -15.66 -5.92
C ARG A 169 -24.84 -15.26 -7.16
N ARG A 170 -25.47 -14.53 -8.08
CA ARG A 170 -24.81 -14.08 -9.32
C ARG A 170 -23.70 -13.08 -9.01
N TYR A 171 -23.96 -12.12 -8.14
CA TYR A 171 -22.94 -11.15 -7.71
C TYR A 171 -21.81 -11.83 -6.94
N GLY A 172 -22.11 -12.79 -6.07
CA GLY A 172 -21.11 -13.54 -5.33
C GLY A 172 -20.23 -14.43 -6.20
N GLN A 173 -20.80 -15.08 -7.22
CA GLN A 173 -20.03 -15.84 -8.21
C GLN A 173 -19.07 -14.94 -9.00
N LEU A 174 -19.55 -13.78 -9.48
CA LEU A 174 -18.70 -12.83 -10.17
C LEU A 174 -17.61 -12.25 -9.25
N ALA A 175 -17.94 -11.94 -7.99
CA ALA A 175 -16.97 -11.49 -6.99
C ALA A 175 -15.88 -12.53 -6.76
N LEU A 176 -16.24 -13.82 -6.62
CA LEU A 176 -15.28 -14.91 -6.50
C LEU A 176 -14.36 -14.99 -7.72
N TRP A 177 -14.91 -14.98 -8.94
CA TRP A 177 -14.10 -15.08 -10.15
C TRP A 177 -13.12 -13.92 -10.29
N LEU A 178 -13.55 -12.69 -10.01
CA LEU A 178 -12.67 -11.54 -10.01
C LEU A 178 -11.65 -11.59 -8.87
N LEU A 179 -12.01 -12.07 -7.68
CA LEU A 179 -11.07 -12.23 -6.57
C LEU A 179 -9.99 -13.28 -6.90
N LEU A 180 -10.35 -14.38 -7.56
CA LEU A 180 -9.37 -15.37 -8.00
C LEU A 180 -8.46 -14.80 -9.09
N ALA A 181 -9.01 -14.13 -10.11
CA ALA A 181 -8.21 -13.53 -11.17
C ALA A 181 -7.31 -12.40 -10.66
N GLY A 182 -7.84 -11.49 -9.84
CA GLY A 182 -7.13 -10.35 -9.30
C GLY A 182 -6.17 -10.73 -8.18
N GLY A 183 -6.63 -11.52 -7.22
CA GLY A 183 -5.91 -11.84 -5.99
C GLY A 183 -5.00 -13.07 -6.09
N MET A 184 -5.43 -14.13 -6.78
CA MET A 184 -4.68 -15.41 -6.85
C MET A 184 -3.86 -15.59 -8.14
N VAL A 185 -4.07 -14.74 -9.15
CA VAL A 185 -3.30 -14.79 -10.41
C VAL A 185 -2.51 -13.49 -10.60
N LEU A 186 -3.19 -12.36 -10.72
CA LEU A 186 -2.53 -11.08 -10.96
C LEU A 186 -1.76 -10.57 -9.72
N GLY A 187 -2.25 -10.82 -8.51
CA GLY A 187 -1.58 -10.47 -7.26
C GLY A 187 -0.17 -11.08 -7.18
N PRO A 188 -0.03 -12.42 -7.32
CA PRO A 188 1.26 -13.09 -7.42
C PRO A 188 2.19 -12.52 -8.48
N LEU A 189 1.64 -12.19 -9.66
CA LEU A 189 2.44 -11.58 -10.72
C LEU A 189 2.98 -10.21 -10.30
N VAL A 190 2.13 -9.35 -9.71
CA VAL A 190 2.55 -8.04 -9.16
C VAL A 190 3.64 -8.23 -8.11
N GLN A 191 3.49 -9.20 -7.20
CA GLN A 191 4.47 -9.54 -6.17
C GLN A 191 5.81 -9.95 -6.79
N LYS A 192 5.79 -10.82 -7.81
CA LYS A 192 7.00 -11.27 -8.52
C LYS A 192 7.77 -10.10 -9.14
N TYR A 193 7.08 -9.18 -9.82
CA TYR A 193 7.73 -8.01 -10.40
C TYR A 193 8.22 -7.03 -9.33
N ALA A 194 7.54 -6.93 -8.19
CA ALA A 194 7.89 -5.99 -7.14
C ALA A 194 9.02 -6.49 -6.23
N PHE A 195 9.07 -7.79 -5.92
CA PHE A 195 9.94 -8.36 -4.88
C PHE A 195 10.65 -9.68 -5.26
N GLY A 196 10.32 -10.29 -6.41
CA GLY A 196 11.00 -11.49 -6.92
C GLY A 196 10.21 -12.79 -6.76
N ASP A 197 9.32 -12.87 -5.78
CA ASP A 197 8.55 -14.08 -5.48
C ASP A 197 7.09 -13.99 -5.93
N LEU A 198 6.54 -15.11 -6.40
CA LEU A 198 5.13 -15.19 -6.81
C LEU A 198 4.19 -15.27 -5.61
N TRP A 199 4.56 -16.02 -4.58
CA TRP A 199 3.71 -16.23 -3.42
C TRP A 199 4.55 -16.45 -2.19
N THR A 200 4.25 -15.68 -1.17
CA THR A 200 4.96 -15.63 0.11
C THR A 200 4.03 -15.92 1.30
N GLY A 201 2.75 -16.19 1.04
CA GLY A 201 1.81 -16.70 2.04
C GLY A 201 1.90 -18.21 2.26
N ILE A 202 0.96 -18.74 3.05
CA ILE A 202 0.86 -20.17 3.37
C ILE A 202 0.69 -20.97 2.05
N PRO A 203 1.37 -22.12 1.88
CA PRO A 203 2.26 -22.80 2.84
C PRO A 203 3.75 -22.40 2.74
N PHE A 204 4.12 -21.51 1.83
CA PHE A 204 5.52 -21.18 1.53
C PHE A 204 6.09 -20.05 2.41
N GLY A 205 5.22 -19.34 3.13
CA GLY A 205 5.61 -18.34 4.12
C GLY A 205 4.40 -17.80 4.89
N TRP A 206 4.59 -16.63 5.49
CA TRP A 206 3.68 -15.94 6.39
C TRP A 206 3.34 -14.50 5.97
N ASP A 207 3.58 -14.13 4.71
CA ASP A 207 3.27 -12.78 4.22
C ASP A 207 1.79 -12.44 4.44
N LEU A 208 1.57 -11.29 5.09
CA LEU A 208 0.25 -10.89 5.52
C LEU A 208 -0.68 -10.60 4.34
N THR A 209 -0.17 -10.05 3.23
CA THR A 209 -0.98 -9.68 2.07
C THR A 209 -1.46 -10.91 1.31
N ASP A 210 -0.60 -11.90 1.14
CA ASP A 210 -0.95 -13.17 0.50
C ASP A 210 -1.94 -13.96 1.36
N ASN A 211 -1.69 -14.05 2.67
CA ASN A 211 -2.55 -14.77 3.61
C ASN A 211 -3.95 -14.16 3.73
N LYS A 212 -4.04 -12.83 3.74
CA LYS A 212 -5.30 -12.08 3.66
C LYS A 212 -6.11 -12.48 2.42
N THR A 213 -5.47 -12.45 1.27
CA THR A 213 -6.10 -12.81 -0.01
C THR A 213 -6.54 -14.26 -0.02
N LEU A 214 -5.74 -15.16 0.56
CA LEU A 214 -6.06 -16.58 0.72
C LEU A 214 -7.32 -16.79 1.58
N ILE A 215 -7.37 -16.16 2.76
CA ILE A 215 -8.53 -16.23 3.66
C ILE A 215 -9.78 -15.73 2.94
N ALA A 216 -9.71 -14.56 2.30
CA ALA A 216 -10.82 -14.02 1.53
C ALA A 216 -11.30 -14.98 0.43
N GLY A 217 -10.37 -15.60 -0.30
CA GLY A 217 -10.66 -16.61 -1.33
C GLY A 217 -11.39 -17.83 -0.76
N ILE A 218 -10.92 -18.38 0.36
CA ILE A 218 -11.54 -19.55 1.02
C ILE A 218 -12.99 -19.24 1.42
N PHE A 219 -13.24 -18.09 2.05
CA PHE A 219 -14.60 -17.70 2.46
C PHE A 219 -15.51 -17.49 1.26
N TRP A 220 -15.03 -16.91 0.16
CA TRP A 220 -15.82 -16.73 -1.06
C TRP A 220 -16.11 -18.05 -1.77
N ILE A 221 -15.14 -18.97 -1.84
CA ILE A 221 -15.35 -20.33 -2.37
C ILE A 221 -16.43 -21.03 -1.54
N ALA A 222 -16.31 -21.01 -0.20
CA ALA A 222 -17.30 -21.60 0.69
C ALA A 222 -18.69 -20.97 0.49
N ALA A 223 -18.78 -19.63 0.38
CA ALA A 223 -20.05 -18.95 0.15
C ALA A 223 -20.74 -19.39 -1.14
N VAL A 224 -20.00 -19.50 -2.25
CA VAL A 224 -20.54 -19.93 -3.53
C VAL A 224 -20.96 -21.40 -3.51
N VAL A 225 -20.12 -22.29 -2.96
CA VAL A 225 -20.41 -23.73 -2.86
C VAL A 225 -21.64 -23.99 -1.99
N MET A 226 -21.71 -23.36 -0.81
CA MET A 226 -22.82 -23.53 0.13
C MET A 226 -24.13 -22.95 -0.40
N ASN A 227 -24.05 -21.97 -1.31
CA ASN A 227 -25.22 -21.41 -1.99
C ASN A 227 -25.60 -22.12 -3.29
N HIS A 228 -24.83 -23.10 -3.77
CA HIS A 228 -25.06 -23.74 -5.08
C HIS A 228 -26.39 -24.52 -5.12
N ARG A 229 -26.68 -25.32 -4.08
CA ARG A 229 -27.90 -26.16 -4.04
C ARG A 229 -29.07 -25.52 -3.31
N ARG A 230 -28.82 -24.79 -2.22
CA ARG A 230 -29.85 -24.10 -1.41
C ARG A 230 -29.45 -22.67 -1.17
N GLN A 231 -30.43 -21.78 -1.03
CA GLN A 231 -30.13 -20.39 -0.72
C GLN A 231 -29.76 -20.28 0.76
N ARG A 232 -28.52 -19.89 1.02
CA ARG A 232 -27.99 -19.72 2.37
C ARG A 232 -27.29 -18.35 2.42
N PRO A 233 -28.06 -17.24 2.46
CA PRO A 233 -27.54 -15.88 2.33
C PRO A 233 -26.51 -15.53 3.42
N VAL A 234 -26.59 -16.18 4.60
CA VAL A 234 -25.65 -16.00 5.71
C VAL A 234 -24.20 -16.18 5.26
N TYR A 235 -23.89 -17.19 4.43
CA TYR A 235 -22.50 -17.40 3.98
C TYR A 235 -22.01 -16.27 3.08
N THR A 236 -22.88 -15.71 2.24
CA THR A 236 -22.55 -14.57 1.37
C THR A 236 -22.30 -13.31 2.19
N ILE A 237 -23.12 -13.06 3.22
CA ILE A 237 -22.93 -11.92 4.15
C ILE A 237 -21.60 -12.06 4.87
N VAL A 238 -21.31 -13.24 5.44
CA VAL A 238 -20.05 -13.51 6.13
C VAL A 238 -18.86 -13.32 5.20
N ALA A 239 -18.89 -13.87 3.98
CA ALA A 239 -17.80 -13.70 3.02
C ALA A 239 -17.58 -12.24 2.60
N ALA A 240 -18.66 -11.48 2.40
CA ALA A 240 -18.58 -10.06 2.08
C ALA A 240 -17.95 -9.24 3.22
N VAL A 241 -18.34 -9.52 4.46
CA VAL A 241 -17.76 -8.88 5.65
C VAL A 241 -16.29 -9.25 5.80
N ILE A 242 -15.92 -10.53 5.65
CA ILE A 242 -14.53 -10.98 5.73
C ILE A 242 -13.68 -10.31 4.65
N LEU A 243 -14.15 -10.22 3.41
CA LEU A 243 -13.41 -9.53 2.35
C LEU A 243 -13.20 -8.05 2.70
N LEU A 244 -14.24 -7.37 3.18
CA LEU A 244 -14.15 -5.96 3.58
C LEU A 244 -13.14 -5.77 4.72
N LEU A 245 -13.18 -6.62 5.75
CA LEU A 245 -12.26 -6.59 6.88
C LEU A 245 -10.82 -6.83 6.41
N VAL A 246 -10.60 -7.86 5.60
CA VAL A 246 -9.29 -8.20 5.03
C VAL A 246 -8.68 -7.02 4.29
N TYR A 247 -9.47 -6.37 3.44
CA TYR A 247 -9.03 -5.21 2.68
C TYR A 247 -8.81 -3.99 3.58
N SER A 248 -9.54 -3.89 4.70
CA SER A 248 -9.36 -2.80 5.66
C SER A 248 -8.07 -2.93 6.47
N ILE A 249 -7.40 -4.08 6.49
CA ILE A 249 -6.11 -4.22 7.18
C ILE A 249 -5.00 -3.69 6.26
N PRO A 250 -4.23 -2.66 6.65
CA PRO A 250 -3.19 -2.07 5.80
C PRO A 250 -2.19 -3.11 5.28
N HIS A 251 -1.86 -3.04 3.98
CA HIS A 251 -0.85 -3.89 3.34
C HIS A 251 0.60 -3.53 3.75
N SER A 252 0.77 -2.47 4.55
CA SER A 252 2.06 -2.01 5.09
C SER A 252 2.51 -2.73 6.36
N LEU A 253 1.59 -3.45 7.02
CA LEU A 253 1.91 -4.26 8.21
C LEU A 253 2.55 -5.58 7.75
N PHE A 254 3.78 -5.86 8.19
CA PHE A 254 4.46 -7.15 7.98
C PHE A 254 4.64 -7.57 6.51
N GLY A 255 5.13 -6.64 5.68
CA GLY A 255 5.48 -6.94 4.28
C GLY A 255 6.96 -7.24 4.10
N SER A 256 7.32 -7.84 2.96
CA SER A 256 8.69 -8.28 2.64
C SER A 256 9.77 -7.21 2.90
N GLU A 257 10.91 -7.65 3.44
CA GLU A 257 12.05 -6.82 3.85
C GLU A 257 13.35 -7.47 3.37
N LEU A 258 14.26 -6.69 2.81
CA LEU A 258 15.59 -7.19 2.47
C LEU A 258 16.43 -7.28 3.74
N ASP A 259 16.92 -8.47 4.06
CA ASP A 259 18.00 -8.63 5.02
C ASP A 259 19.32 -8.22 4.36
N TYR A 260 19.88 -7.10 4.82
CA TYR A 260 21.12 -6.56 4.29
C TYR A 260 22.37 -7.39 4.62
N ALA A 261 22.30 -8.29 5.61
CA ALA A 261 23.42 -9.17 5.96
C ALA A 261 23.49 -10.39 5.04
N THR A 262 22.33 -10.96 4.68
CA THR A 262 22.24 -12.16 3.85
C THR A 262 21.94 -11.87 2.38
N GLY A 263 21.41 -10.68 2.07
CA GLY A 263 20.92 -10.31 0.74
C GLY A 263 19.60 -10.99 0.35
N VAL A 264 18.97 -11.70 1.29
CA VAL A 264 17.73 -12.45 1.07
C VAL A 264 16.53 -11.61 1.47
N VAL A 265 15.46 -11.68 0.68
CA VAL A 265 14.18 -11.07 1.04
C VAL A 265 13.49 -11.96 2.07
N THR A 266 13.28 -11.42 3.26
CA THR A 266 12.58 -12.07 4.37
C THR A 266 11.23 -11.41 4.62
N GLN A 267 10.46 -11.93 5.57
CA GLN A 267 9.16 -11.42 5.95
C GLN A 267 9.33 -10.63 7.26
N GLY A 268 8.93 -9.36 7.21
CA GLY A 268 9.07 -8.42 8.32
C GLY A 268 7.91 -8.46 9.31
#